data_AF-A0A8R7Q0A5-F1
#
_entry.id   AF-A0A8R7Q0A5-F1
#
_cell.length_a   1.000
_cell.length_b   1.000
_cell.length_c   1.000
_cell.angle_alpha   90.00
_cell.angle_beta   90.00
_cell.angle_gamma   90.00
#
_symmetry.space_group_name_H-M   'P 1'
#
loop_
_entity.id
_entity.type
_entity.pdbx_description
1 polymer ?
#
loop_
_entity_poly.entity_id
_entity_poly.type
_entity_poly.pdbx_seq_one_letter_code
_entity_poly.pdbx_strand_id
1 'polypeptide(L)' 'HTSLPVIVQSDSAEALSSLASKGLEHSAYGHLVHEIKELMCNREFYSQKIHHSQNRVADRLANYSRTECTTAVWLTS' A
#
# COMPACT_ATOMS: atom_id res chain seq x y z
N HIS A 1 -16.44 7.72 -12.45
CA HIS A 1 -15.53 8.06 -11.34
C HIS A 1 -16.31 7.85 -10.05
N THR A 2 -15.95 6.87 -9.23
CA THR A 2 -16.71 6.61 -7.98
C THR A 2 -16.01 7.36 -6.85
N SER A 3 -16.73 8.24 -6.17
CA SER A 3 -16.23 8.99 -5.01
C SER A 3 -16.31 8.15 -3.73
N LEU A 4 -16.40 6.83 -3.85
CA LEU A 4 -16.48 5.93 -2.69
C LEU A 4 -15.12 5.92 -1.99
N PRO A 5 -15.07 5.93 -0.66
CA PRO A 5 -13.81 5.83 0.05
C PRO A 5 -13.12 4.49 -0.24
N VAL A 6 -11.78 4.50 -0.26
CA VAL A 6 -10.96 3.28 -0.40
C VAL A 6 -10.42 2.88 0.96
N ILE A 7 -10.60 1.62 1.32
CA ILE A 7 -10.00 1.07 2.54
C ILE A 7 -8.67 0.44 2.15
N VAL A 8 -7.57 0.96 2.69
CA VAL A 8 -6.22 0.43 2.50
C VAL A 8 -5.88 -0.42 3.72
N GLN A 9 -5.83 -1.74 3.50
CA GLN A 9 -5.48 -2.69 4.54
C GLN A 9 -4.00 -3.07 4.44
N SER A 10 -3.28 -3.04 5.55
CA SER A 10 -1.90 -3.52 5.61
C SER A 10 -1.61 -4.23 6.93
N ASP A 11 -0.76 -5.25 6.87
CA ASP A 11 -0.22 -5.91 8.05
C ASP A 11 1.04 -5.22 8.60
N SER A 12 1.47 -4.09 8.03
CA SER A 12 2.63 -3.32 8.50
C SER A 12 2.19 -2.05 9.21
N ALA A 13 2.46 -1.97 10.53
CA ALA A 13 2.09 -0.79 11.31
C ALA A 13 2.93 0.42 10.89
N GLU A 14 4.23 0.24 10.67
CA GLU A 14 5.14 1.28 10.22
C GLU A 14 4.72 1.88 8.87
N ALA A 15 4.31 1.05 7.91
CA ALA A 15 3.83 1.51 6.61
C ALA A 15 2.56 2.38 6.75
N LEU A 16 1.56 1.93 7.53
CA LEU A 16 0.34 2.70 7.77
C LEU A 16 0.62 4.00 8.54
N SER A 17 1.50 3.94 9.55
CA SER A 17 1.94 5.12 10.30
C SER A 17 2.67 6.12 9.41
N SER A 18 3.37 5.66 8.37
CA SER A 18 4.09 6.53 7.43
C SER A 18 3.17 7.25 6.44
N LEU A 19 2.01 6.66 6.16
CA LEU A 19 0.95 7.31 5.39
C LEU A 19 0.24 8.38 6.22
N ALA A 20 0.05 8.12 7.52
CA ALA A 20 -0.60 9.07 8.44
C ALA A 20 0.33 10.14 9.00
N SER A 21 1.64 9.87 9.11
CA SER A 21 2.62 10.77 9.73
C SER A 21 3.68 11.25 8.74
N LYS A 22 4.51 12.20 9.16
CA LYS A 22 5.65 12.71 8.37
C LYS A 22 6.92 11.86 8.52
N GLY A 23 6.86 10.72 9.23
CA GLY A 23 8.03 10.00 9.71
C GLY A 23 9.00 9.50 8.62
N LEU A 24 8.52 9.25 7.39
CA LEU A 24 9.35 8.77 6.28
C LEU A 24 9.66 9.82 5.21
N GLU A 25 9.21 11.07 5.36
CA GLU A 25 9.41 12.11 4.33
C GLU A 25 10.89 12.43 4.09
N HIS A 26 11.75 12.22 5.10
CA HIS A 26 13.20 12.39 5.01
C HIS A 26 13.98 11.08 4.78
N SER A 27 13.29 9.94 4.65
CA SER A 27 13.92 8.65 4.37
C SER A 27 14.15 8.46 2.86
N ALA A 28 14.95 7.47 2.48
CA ALA A 28 15.15 7.09 1.07
C ALA A 28 13.81 6.78 0.35
N TYR A 29 12.77 6.43 1.10
CA TYR A 29 11.41 6.14 0.61
C TYR A 29 10.47 7.35 0.63
N GLY A 30 10.94 8.55 0.97
CA GLY A 30 10.11 9.74 1.11
C GLY A 30 9.35 10.10 -0.17
N HIS A 31 9.97 9.89 -1.34
CA HIS A 31 9.33 10.10 -2.63
C HIS A 31 8.11 9.18 -2.85
N LEU A 32 8.22 7.89 -2.53
CA LEU A 32 7.11 6.93 -2.61
C LEU A 32 5.96 7.33 -1.68
N VAL A 33 6.28 7.72 -0.44
CA VAL A 33 5.27 8.15 0.54
C VAL A 33 4.57 9.43 0.06
N HIS A 34 5.30 10.35 -0.59
CA HIS A 34 4.73 11.56 -1.17
C HIS A 34 3.76 11.25 -2.31
N GLU A 35 4.17 10.41 -3.28
CA GLU A 35 3.29 9.99 -4.38
C GLU A 35 2.03 9.30 -3.88
N ILE A 36 2.15 8.42 -2.88
CA ILE A 36 0.99 7.77 -2.27
C ILE A 36 0.09 8.80 -1.59
N LYS A 37 0.65 9.79 -0.87
CA LYS A 37 -0.14 10.87 -0.25
C LYS A 37 -0.85 11.75 -1.28
N GLU A 38 -0.24 12.04 -2.42
CA GLU A 38 -0.89 12.77 -3.52
C GLU A 38 -2.06 11.98 -4.11
N LEU A 39 -1.89 10.67 -4.32
CA LEU A 39 -2.99 9.78 -4.69
C LEU A 39 -4.08 9.77 -3.62
N MET A 40 -3.70 9.83 -2.34
CA MET A 40 -4.62 9.91 -1.20
C MET A 40 -5.34 11.25 -1.06
N CYS A 41 -4.82 12.34 -1.61
CA CYS A 41 -5.51 13.63 -1.61
C CYS A 41 -6.72 13.63 -2.56
N ASN A 42 -6.65 12.83 -3.64
CA ASN A 42 -7.67 12.78 -4.68
C ASN A 42 -8.92 11.95 -4.28
N ARG A 43 -8.88 11.18 -3.17
CA ARG A 43 -9.97 10.30 -2.73
C ARG A 43 -9.91 10.06 -1.23
N GLU A 44 -11.04 9.81 -0.56
CA GLU A 44 -10.99 9.45 0.87
C GLU A 44 -10.39 8.06 1.05
N PHE A 45 -9.35 7.95 1.88
CA PHE A 45 -8.71 6.69 2.21
C PHE A 45 -8.78 6.39 3.70
N TYR A 46 -9.17 5.17 4.04
CA TYR A 46 -9.16 4.65 5.40
C TYR A 46 -8.06 3.60 5.54
N SER A 47 -7.02 3.91 6.30
CA SER A 47 -5.96 2.98 6.64
C SER A 47 -6.44 2.01 7.74
N GLN A 48 -6.36 0.71 7.48
CA GLN A 48 -6.75 -0.31 8.45
C GLN A 48 -5.61 -1.31 8.66
N LYS A 49 -5.19 -1.42 9.92
CA LYS A 49 -4.24 -2.45 10.34
C LYS A 49 -4.95 -3.81 10.37
N ILE A 50 -4.43 -4.76 9.60
CA ILE A 50 -4.90 -6.15 9.60
C ILE A 50 -3.84 -7.08 10.19
N HIS A 51 -4.26 -8.28 10.60
CA HIS A 51 -3.32 -9.30 11.04
C HIS A 51 -2.57 -9.88 9.84
N HIS A 52 -1.31 -10.30 10.01
CA HIS A 52 -0.50 -10.88 8.93
C HIS A 52 -1.19 -12.09 8.27
N SER A 53 -1.94 -12.89 9.04
CA SER A 53 -2.72 -14.01 8.49
C SER A 53 -3.81 -13.58 7.50
N GLN A 54 -4.30 -12.35 7.59
CA GLN A 54 -5.28 -11.77 6.67
C GLN A 54 -4.62 -11.19 5.42
N ASN A 55 -3.32 -10.88 5.46
CA ASN A 55 -2.56 -10.36 4.32
C ASN A 55 -1.76 -11.45 3.56
N ARG A 56 -2.03 -12.73 3.81
CA ARG A 56 -1.27 -13.86 3.23
C ARG A 56 -1.29 -13.90 1.71
N VAL A 57 -2.36 -13.42 1.08
CA VAL A 57 -2.46 -13.38 -0.39
C VAL A 57 -1.47 -12.36 -0.95
N ALA A 58 -1.41 -11.16 -0.37
CA ALA A 58 -0.44 -10.14 -0.79
C ALA A 58 1.00 -10.58 -0.52
N ASP A 59 1.26 -11.20 0.64
CA ASP A 59 2.58 -11.77 0.97
C ASP A 59 3.01 -12.83 -0.05
N ARG A 60 2.11 -13.77 -0.36
CA ARG A 60 2.37 -14.81 -1.36
C ARG A 60 2.59 -14.23 -2.75
N LEU A 61 1.84 -13.20 -3.15
CA LEU A 61 2.02 -12.51 -4.42
C LEU A 61 3.36 -11.77 -4.50
N ALA A 62 3.75 -11.08 -3.43
CA ALA A 62 5.04 -10.39 -3.36
C ALA A 62 6.21 -11.40 -3.39
N ASN A 63 6.07 -12.53 -2.69
CA ASN A 63 7.07 -13.59 -2.71
C ASN A 63 7.15 -14.29 -4.08
N TYR A 64 6.00 -14.51 -4.72
CA TYR A 64 5.92 -15.06 -6.08
C TYR A 64 6.64 -14.15 -7.07
N SER A 65 6.38 -12.83 -7.04
CA SER A 65 7.05 -11.88 -7.91
C SER A 65 8.57 -11.84 -7.73
N ARG A 66 9.06 -11.93 -6.47
CA ARG A 66 10.51 -12.02 -6.18
C ARG A 66 11.14 -13.29 -6.69
N THR A 67 10.45 -14.42 -6.56
CA THR A 67 11.02 -15.73 -6.89
C THR A 67 11.01 -15.98 -8.39
N GLU A 68 9.96 -15.54 -9.08
CA GLU A 68 9.71 -15.88 -10.47
C GLU A 68 10.07 -14.74 -11.43
N CYS A 69 10.64 -13.63 -10.94
CA CYS A 69 10.93 -12.40 -11.69
C CYS A 69 9.78 -11.93 -12.59
N THR A 70 8.55 -12.31 -12.23
CA THR A 70 7.36 -12.06 -13.02
C THR A 70 6.71 -10.83 -12.45
N THR A 71 6.82 -9.72 -13.18
CA THR A 71 5.92 -8.57 -13.01
C THR A 71 4.54 -9.02 -13.47
N ALA A 72 3.76 -9.59 -12.56
CA ALA A 72 2.36 -9.90 -12.83
C ALA A 72 1.63 -8.57 -13.10
N VAL A 73 1.51 -8.22 -14.38
CA VAL A 73 0.76 -7.05 -14.82
C VAL A 73 -0.71 -7.39 -14.64
N TRP A 74 -1.35 -6.84 -13.62
CA TRP A 74 -2.79 -6.88 -13.46
C TRP A 74 -3.44 -5.95 -14.49
N LEU A 75 -3.42 -6.37 -15.75
CA LEU A 75 -4.36 -5.88 -16.75
C LEU A 75 -5.59 -6.79 -16.71
N THR A 76 -6.53 -6.41 -15.84
CA THR A 76 -7.99 -6.55 -15.99
C THR A 76 -8.56 -7.80 -16.68
N SER A 77 -9.44 -8.52 -15.96
CA SER A 77 -10.86 -8.60 -16.30
C SER A 77 -11.71 -8.78 -15.04
#